data_AF-A0ABD3MVH4-F1
#
_entry.id   AF-A0ABD3MVH4-F1
#
_cell.length_a   1.000
_cell.length_b   1.000
_cell.length_c   1.000
_cell.angle_alpha   90.00
_cell.angle_beta   90.00
_cell.angle_gamma   90.00
#
_symmetry.space_group_name_H-M   'P 1'
#
loop_
_entity.id
_entity.type
_entity.pdbx_description
1 polymer ?
#
loop_
_entity_poly.entity_id
_entity_poly.type
_entity_poly.pdbx_seq_one_letter_code
_entity_poly.pdbx_strand_id
1 'polypeptide(L)'
;MTHNFDKTLLIQIYIWMTCNGISMVAVWALLIAIFRSPKVQTSPFNLYLVFCLVPDAVIDLTGFVANLTNVITDAGSPNVCKLFGWNDPYWWCAHLWMSFS
;
A
#
# COMPACT_ATOMS: atom_id res chain seq x y z
N MET A 1 10.62 13.62 27.82
CA MET A 1 10.69 13.69 26.34
C MET A 1 9.50 12.96 25.69
N THR A 2 8.30 13.02 26.27
CA THR A 2 7.26 12.01 26.00
C THR A 2 6.03 12.56 25.27
N HIS A 3 5.61 13.80 25.52
CA HIS A 3 4.36 14.31 24.91
C HIS A 3 4.47 14.70 23.43
N ASN A 4 5.63 15.18 22.96
CA ASN A 4 5.82 15.58 21.56
C ASN A 4 6.07 14.38 20.65
N PHE A 5 6.69 13.33 21.18
CA PHE A 5 6.98 12.10 20.43
C PHE A 5 5.69 11.39 20.02
N ASP A 6 4.72 11.30 20.94
CA ASP A 6 3.40 10.70 20.68
C ASP A 6 2.61 11.50 19.62
N LYS A 7 2.68 12.84 19.66
CA LYS A 7 2.00 13.71 18.68
C LYS A 7 2.62 13.58 17.29
N THR A 8 3.95 13.56 17.17
CA THR A 8 4.64 13.42 15.88
C THR A 8 4.35 12.07 15.24
N LEU A 9 4.39 10.99 16.02
CA LEU A 9 4.07 9.64 15.55
C LEU A 9 2.62 9.56 15.04
N LEU A 10 1.67 10.11 15.80
CA LEU A 10 0.27 10.13 15.43
C LEU A 10 0.02 10.92 14.13
N ILE A 11 0.64 12.10 13.98
CA ILE A 11 0.60 12.87 12.73
C ILE A 11 1.16 12.06 11.56
N GLN A 12 2.30 11.39 11.75
CA GLN A 12 2.88 10.53 10.71
C GLN A 12 1.90 9.42 10.31
N ILE A 13 1.32 8.70 11.27
CA ILE A 13 0.33 7.64 11.00
C ILE A 13 -0.84 8.17 10.17
N TYR A 14 -1.37 9.35 10.49
CA TYR A 14 -2.46 9.96 9.70
C TYR A 14 -2.04 10.33 8.27
N ILE A 15 -0.83 10.88 8.09
CA ILE A 15 -0.31 11.22 6.76
C ILE A 15 -0.14 9.94 5.93
N TRP A 16 0.56 8.94 6.47
CA TRP A 16 0.78 7.66 5.81
C TRP A 16 -0.53 6.94 5.50
N MET A 17 -1.48 6.92 6.43
CA MET A 17 -2.82 6.36 6.20
C MET A 17 -3.52 7.07 5.03
N THR A 18 -3.45 8.39 4.97
CA THR A 18 -4.11 9.16 3.90
C THR A 18 -3.46 8.91 2.54
N CYS A 19 -2.12 8.94 2.48
CA CYS A 19 -1.37 8.65 1.26
C CYS A 19 -1.69 7.23 0.75
N ASN A 20 -1.57 6.23 1.61
CA ASN A 20 -1.88 4.83 1.27
C ASN A 20 -3.34 4.67 0.86
N GLY A 21 -4.28 5.36 1.52
CA GLY A 21 -5.69 5.32 1.17
C GLY A 21 -5.99 5.87 -0.24
N ILE A 22 -5.38 7.00 -0.60
CA ILE A 22 -5.54 7.60 -1.94
C ILE A 22 -4.93 6.68 -3.01
N SER A 23 -3.69 6.23 -2.79
CA SER A 23 -2.99 5.35 -3.73
C SER A 23 -3.71 4.01 -3.90
N MET A 24 -4.15 3.39 -2.81
CA MET A 24 -4.96 2.17 -2.81
C MET A 24 -6.19 2.32 -3.71
N VAL A 25 -7.00 3.37 -3.50
CA VAL A 25 -8.22 3.57 -4.31
C VAL A 25 -7.89 3.73 -5.79
N ALA A 26 -6.86 4.51 -6.12
CA ALA A 26 -6.45 4.75 -7.50
C ALA A 26 -5.96 3.46 -8.21
N VAL A 27 -5.06 2.72 -7.55
CA VAL A 27 -4.47 1.49 -8.10
C VAL A 27 -5.52 0.39 -8.26
N TRP A 28 -6.38 0.19 -7.25
CA TRP A 28 -7.46 -0.79 -7.33
C TRP A 28 -8.49 -0.43 -8.40
N ALA A 29 -8.83 0.85 -8.57
CA ALA A 29 -9.71 1.28 -9.65
C ALA A 29 -9.11 0.99 -11.04
N LEU A 30 -7.80 1.22 -11.21
CA LEU A 30 -7.09 0.94 -12.46
C LEU A 30 -7.01 -0.57 -12.76
N LEU A 31 -6.68 -1.40 -11.77
CA LEU A 31 -6.70 -2.86 -11.91
C LEU A 31 -8.08 -3.37 -12.31
N ILE A 32 -9.13 -2.89 -11.63
CA ILE A 32 -10.52 -3.25 -11.98
C ILE A 32 -10.86 -2.81 -13.40
N ALA A 33 -10.44 -1.61 -13.83
CA ALA A 33 -10.69 -1.14 -15.19
C ALA A 33 -10.02 -2.04 -16.25
N ILE A 34 -8.78 -2.48 -16.00
CA ILE A 34 -8.05 -3.40 -16.87
C ILE A 34 -8.75 -4.77 -16.91
N PHE A 35 -9.12 -5.32 -15.75
CA PHE A 35 -9.78 -6.63 -15.68
C PHE A 35 -11.22 -6.63 -16.20
N ARG A 36 -11.92 -5.50 -16.26
CA ARG A 36 -13.29 -5.46 -16.80
C ARG A 36 -13.37 -5.43 -18.32
N SER A 37 -12.29 -5.08 -19.03
CA SER A 37 -12.32 -4.94 -20.48
C SER A 37 -11.46 -6.00 -21.17
N PRO A 38 -12.07 -7.00 -21.85
CA PRO A 38 -11.33 -8.06 -22.55
C PRO A 38 -10.37 -7.50 -23.63
N LYS A 39 -10.74 -6.36 -24.24
CA LYS A 39 -9.90 -5.67 -25.23
C LYS A 39 -8.62 -5.07 -24.64
N VAL A 40 -8.65 -4.74 -23.35
CA VAL A 40 -7.52 -4.14 -22.63
C VAL A 40 -6.59 -5.25 -22.13
N GLN A 41 -7.14 -6.39 -21.70
CA GLN A 41 -6.37 -7.54 -21.19
C GLN A 41 -5.44 -8.19 -22.23
N THR A 42 -5.80 -8.16 -23.51
CA THR A 42 -5.01 -8.79 -24.58
C THR A 42 -3.78 -7.97 -24.99
N SER A 43 -3.67 -6.73 -24.53
CA SER A 43 -2.51 -5.88 -24.79
C SER A 43 -1.35 -6.29 -23.88
N PRO A 44 -0.17 -6.66 -24.43
CA PRO A 44 1.02 -6.97 -23.64
C PRO A 44 1.41 -5.84 -22.69
N PHE A 45 1.21 -4.59 -23.11
CA PHE A 45 1.45 -3.41 -22.28
C PHE A 45 0.56 -3.36 -21.03
N ASN A 46 -0.73 -3.68 -21.17
CA ASN A 46 -1.64 -3.66 -20.04
C ASN A 46 -1.40 -4.84 -19.09
N LEU A 47 -0.96 -5.98 -19.62
CA LEU A 47 -0.53 -7.11 -18.79
C LEU A 47 0.71 -6.75 -17.97
N TYR A 48 1.68 -6.10 -18.59
CA TYR A 48 2.85 -5.53 -17.90
C TYR A 48 2.43 -4.53 -16.82
N LEU A 49 1.53 -3.61 -17.16
CA LEU A 49 1.00 -2.62 -16.22
C LEU A 49 0.34 -3.29 -15.00
N VAL A 50 -0.38 -4.39 -15.18
CA VAL A 50 -0.94 -5.17 -14.05
C VAL A 50 0.18 -5.70 -13.14
N PHE A 51 1.25 -6.26 -13.70
CA PHE A 51 2.38 -6.74 -12.89
C PHE A 51 3.07 -5.61 -12.11
N CYS A 52 3.16 -4.41 -12.66
CA CYS A 52 3.69 -3.24 -11.95
C CYS A 52 2.74 -2.74 -10.85
N LEU A 53 1.43 -2.77 -11.11
CA LEU A 53 0.41 -2.24 -10.19
C LEU A 53 0.06 -3.18 -9.04
N VAL A 54 0.22 -4.50 -9.20
CA VAL A 54 -0.14 -5.48 -8.16
C VAL A 54 0.67 -5.28 -6.86
N PRO A 55 2.01 -5.11 -6.89
CA PRO A 55 2.78 -4.79 -5.69
C PRO A 55 2.27 -3.54 -4.97
N ASP A 56 1.96 -2.48 -5.72
CA ASP A 56 1.43 -1.22 -5.16
C ASP A 56 0.06 -1.43 -4.53
N ALA A 57 -0.83 -2.17 -5.21
CA ALA A 57 -2.16 -2.48 -4.71
C ALA A 57 -2.12 -3.20 -3.35
N VAL A 58 -1.12 -4.06 -3.15
CA VAL A 58 -0.95 -4.79 -1.88
C VAL A 58 -0.28 -3.93 -0.82
N ILE A 59 0.79 -3.20 -1.15
CA ILE A 59 1.46 -2.28 -0.20
C ILE A 59 0.48 -1.25 0.33
N ASP A 60 -0.23 -0.57 -0.56
CA ASP A 60 -1.10 0.53 -0.18
C ASP A 60 -2.27 0.04 0.68
N LEU A 61 -2.87 -1.11 0.32
CA LEU A 61 -3.94 -1.72 1.09
C LEU A 61 -3.46 -2.15 2.49
N THR A 62 -2.36 -2.89 2.55
CA THR A 62 -1.82 -3.40 3.82
C THR A 62 -1.35 -2.26 4.71
N GLY A 63 -0.67 -1.26 4.15
CA GLY A 63 -0.24 -0.06 4.85
C GLY A 63 -1.41 0.79 5.35
N PHE A 64 -2.50 0.91 4.59
CA PHE A 64 -3.72 1.58 5.04
C PHE A 64 -4.35 0.84 6.24
N VAL A 65 -4.57 -0.47 6.13
CA VAL A 65 -5.19 -1.29 7.19
C VAL A 65 -4.33 -1.31 8.45
N ALA A 66 -3.02 -1.40 8.30
CA ALA A 66 -2.06 -1.39 9.39
C ALA A 66 -2.08 -0.04 10.15
N ASN A 67 -2.04 1.09 9.44
CA ASN A 67 -2.13 2.40 10.05
C ASN A 67 -3.50 2.65 10.69
N LEU A 68 -4.60 2.22 10.05
CA LEU A 68 -5.93 2.28 10.64
C LEU A 68 -6.01 1.46 11.94
N THR A 69 -5.41 0.28 11.98
CA THR A 69 -5.34 -0.56 13.18
C THR A 69 -4.57 0.15 14.30
N ASN A 70 -3.46 0.82 13.99
CA ASN A 70 -2.71 1.61 14.97
C ASN A 70 -3.53 2.78 15.53
N VAL A 71 -4.33 3.45 14.70
CA VAL A 71 -5.25 4.51 15.15
C VAL A 71 -6.36 3.96 16.04
N ILE A 72 -6.93 2.80 15.72
CA ILE A 72 -8.05 2.23 16.49
C ILE A 72 -7.58 1.68 17.84
N THR A 73 -6.37 1.11 17.91
CA THR A 73 -5.89 0.40 19.11
C THR A 73 -5.19 1.30 20.13
N ASP A 74 -4.97 2.59 19.84
CA ASP A 74 -4.37 3.64 20.69
C ASP A 74 -3.02 3.29 21.38
N ALA A 75 -2.46 2.10 21.16
CA ALA A 75 -1.29 1.58 21.85
C ALA A 75 -0.22 0.99 20.91
N GLY A 76 -0.48 0.96 19.60
CA GLY A 76 0.40 0.30 18.63
C GLY A 76 0.38 -1.23 18.76
N SER A 77 0.05 -1.93 17.68
CA SER A 77 -0.01 -3.39 17.72
C SER A 77 1.36 -4.00 17.34
N PRO A 78 1.97 -4.87 18.16
CA PRO A 78 3.22 -5.54 17.80
C PRO A 78 3.07 -6.42 16.55
N ASN A 79 1.85 -6.86 16.24
CA ASN A 79 1.55 -7.58 15.00
C ASN A 79 1.60 -6.66 13.78
N VAL A 80 1.19 -5.39 13.94
CA VAL A 80 1.29 -4.38 12.87
C VAL A 80 2.75 -4.05 12.57
N CYS A 81 3.60 -3.91 13.59
CA CYS A 81 5.04 -3.71 13.37
C CYS A 81 5.70 -4.89 12.65
N LYS A 82 5.33 -6.13 13.00
CA LYS A 82 5.81 -7.33 12.28
C LYS A 82 5.33 -7.37 10.84
N LEU A 83 4.08 -6.97 10.60
CA LEU A 83 3.51 -6.88 9.25
C LEU A 83 4.32 -5.89 8.41
N PHE A 84 4.50 -4.65 8.87
CA PHE A 84 5.31 -3.65 8.16
C PHE A 84 6.73 -4.14 7.88
N GLY A 85 7.40 -4.69 8.89
CA GLY A 85 8.80 -5.13 8.78
C GLY A 85 9.05 -6.23 7.74
N TRP A 86 8.04 -7.05 7.42
CA TRP A 86 8.16 -8.06 6.36
C TRP A 86 7.52 -7.62 5.04
N ASN A 87 6.35 -6.98 5.11
CA ASN A 87 5.52 -6.65 3.96
C ASN A 87 6.15 -5.52 3.12
N ASP A 88 6.60 -4.45 3.77
CA ASP A 88 7.19 -3.30 3.07
C ASP A 88 8.42 -3.71 2.23
N PRO A 89 9.45 -4.37 2.79
CA PRO A 89 10.62 -4.72 1.98
C PRO A 89 10.28 -5.72 0.86
N TYR A 90 9.40 -6.69 1.12
CA TYR A 90 9.03 -7.69 0.11
C TYR A 90 8.36 -7.05 -1.09
N TRP A 91 7.29 -6.29 -0.86
CA TRP A 91 6.53 -5.70 -1.96
C TRP A 91 7.23 -4.51 -2.58
N TRP A 92 8.05 -3.77 -1.83
CA TRP A 92 8.88 -2.70 -2.39
C TRP A 92 9.89 -3.28 -3.38
N CYS A 93 10.52 -4.40 -3.02
CA CYS A 93 11.37 -5.12 -3.96
C CYS A 93 10.56 -5.61 -5.17
N ALA A 94 9.39 -6.20 -4.96
CA ALA A 94 8.54 -6.65 -6.06
C ALA A 94 8.18 -5.51 -7.03
N HIS A 95 7.82 -4.33 -6.52
CA HIS A 95 7.56 -3.14 -7.34
C HIS A 95 8.78 -2.77 -8.17
N LEU A 96 9.95 -2.64 -7.55
CA LEU A 96 11.19 -2.29 -8.25
C LEU A 96 11.49 -3.29 -9.37
N TRP A 97 11.47 -4.59 -9.08
CA TRP A 97 11.75 -5.62 -10.07
C TRP A 97 10.75 -5.62 -11.24
N MET A 98 9.48 -5.32 -11.00
CA MET A 98 8.48 -5.25 -12.07
C MET A 98 8.60 -3.94 -12.88
N SER A 99 9.02 -2.84 -12.26
CA SER A 99 9.16 -1.52 -12.91
C SER A 99 10.32 -1.41 -13.92
N PHE A 100 11.30 -2.31 -13.86
CA PHE A 100 12.48 -2.31 -14.74
C PHE A 100 12.36 -3.24 -15.96
N SER A 101 11.17 -3.78 -16.25
CA SER A 101 10.96 -4.68 -17.40
C SER A 101 10.57 -3.94 -18.67
#